data_AF-A0A3N6LV15-F1
#
_entry.id   AF-A0A3N6LV15-F1
#
_cell.length_a   1.000
_cell.length_b   1.000
_cell.length_c   1.000
_cell.angle_alpha   90.00
_cell.angle_beta   90.00
_cell.angle_gamma   90.00
#
_symmetry.space_group_name_H-M   'P 1'
#
loop_
_entity.id
_entity.type
_entity.pdbx_description
1 polymer ?
#
loop_
_entity_poly.entity_id
_entity_poly.type
_entity_poly.pdbx_seq_one_letter_code
_entity_poly.pdbx_strand_id
1 'polypeptide(L)' 'MRISPPRLLLIVAFVLVVFLEARTVLAFFGVAVSPLESAIAAVAVIAVLVYWGTRPVDEEPTEE' A
#
# COMPACT_ATOMS: atom_id res chain seq x y z
N MET A 1 -1.58 -8.40 -15.16
CA MET A 1 -1.52 -7.43 -14.04
C MET A 1 -2.90 -7.34 -13.44
N ARG A 2 -3.03 -7.45 -12.12
CA ARG A 2 -4.31 -7.35 -11.42
C ARG A 2 -4.87 -5.91 -11.41
N ILE A 3 -3.99 -4.92 -11.45
CA ILE A 3 -4.35 -3.49 -11.46
C ILE A 3 -3.59 -2.78 -12.58
N SER A 4 -4.24 -1.81 -13.24
CA SER A 4 -3.58 -0.96 -14.24
C SER A 4 -2.54 -0.03 -13.60
N PRO A 5 -1.41 0.28 -14.27
CA PRO A 5 -0.35 1.09 -13.67
C PRO A 5 -0.82 2.46 -13.12
N PRO A 6 -1.69 3.23 -13.81
CA PRO A 6 -2.18 4.50 -13.28
C PRO A 6 -3.01 4.32 -11.99
N ARG A 7 -3.85 3.28 -11.94
CA ARG A 7 -4.65 2.97 -10.74
C ARG A 7 -3.75 2.54 -9.59
N LEU A 8 -2.70 1.77 -9.84
CA LEU A 8 -1.73 1.37 -8.83
C LEU A 8 -1.01 2.60 -8.22
N LEU A 9 -0.59 3.56 -9.07
CA LEU A 9 0.03 4.81 -8.61
C LEU A 9 -0.91 5.62 -7.72
N LEU A 10 -2.19 5.73 -8.09
CA LEU A 10 -3.19 6.42 -7.27
C LEU A 10 -3.36 5.76 -5.89
N ILE A 11 -3.40 4.43 -5.84
CA ILE A 11 -3.48 3.68 -4.58
C ILE A 11 -2.24 3.93 -3.72
N VAL A 12 -1.03 3.89 -4.31
CA VAL A 12 0.22 4.16 -3.60
C VAL A 12 0.24 5.59 -3.03
N ALA A 13 -0.15 6.58 -3.83
CA ALA A 13 -0.24 7.97 -3.37
C ALA A 13 -1.23 8.12 -2.21
N PHE A 14 -2.39 7.48 -2.30
CA PHE A 14 -3.38 7.48 -1.23
C PHE A 14 -2.86 6.83 0.06
N VAL A 15 -2.17 5.68 -0.06
CA VAL A 15 -1.55 4.99 1.08
C VAL A 15 -0.55 5.89 1.80
N LEU A 16 0.27 6.65 1.07
CA LEU A 16 1.21 7.59 1.68
C LEU A 16 0.50 8.66 2.52
N VAL A 17 -0.60 9.22 2.02
CA VAL A 17 -1.44 10.18 2.77
C VAL A 17 -2.01 9.50 4.02
N VAL A 18 -2.54 8.29 3.90
CA VAL A 18 -3.07 7.53 5.04
C VAL A 18 -2.00 7.31 6.12
N PHE A 19 -0.76 7.00 5.76
CA PHE A 19 0.32 6.84 6.74
C PHE A 19 0.67 8.16 7.45
N LEU A 20 0.70 9.28 6.72
CA LEU A 20 0.93 10.60 7.30
C LEU A 20 -0.17 10.96 8.31
N GLU A 21 -1.43 10.77 7.92
CA GLU A 21 -2.57 11.05 8.79
C GLU A 21 -2.68 10.06 9.94
N ALA A 22 -2.34 8.78 9.74
CA ALA A 22 -2.33 7.81 10.83
C ALA A 22 -1.31 8.20 11.90
N ARG A 23 -0.13 8.71 11.50
CA ARG A 23 0.88 9.21 12.44
C ARG A 23 0.38 10.42 13.23
N THR A 24 -0.30 11.36 12.59
CA THR A 24 -0.88 12.53 13.29
C THR A 24 -2.01 12.10 14.23
N VAL A 25 -2.88 11.18 13.78
CA VAL A 25 -3.95 10.59 14.59
C VAL A 25 -3.39 9.87 15.82
N LEU A 26 -2.39 9.00 15.65
CA LEU A 26 -1.74 8.28 16.75
C LEU A 26 -1.11 9.23 17.78
N ALA A 27 -0.55 10.35 17.34
CA ALA A 27 -0.01 11.36 18.24
C ALA A 27 -1.07 11.98 19.16
N PHE A 28 -2.33 12.12 18.71
CA PHE A 28 -3.43 12.57 19.60
C PHE A 28 -3.74 11.57 20.72
N PHE A 29 -3.42 10.29 20.53
CA PHE A 29 -3.57 9.25 21.57
C PHE A 29 -2.31 9.06 22.42
N GLY A 30 -1.31 9.92 22.28
CA GLY A 30 -0.03 9.79 23.00
C GLY A 30 0.88 8.69 22.45
N VAL A 31 0.58 8.14 21.27
CA VAL A 31 1.43 7.15 20.60
C VAL A 31 2.38 7.88 19.66
N ALA A 32 3.66 7.97 20.06
CA ALA A 32 4.69 8.57 19.24
C ALA A 32 5.28 7.53 18.27
N VAL A 33 4.99 7.70 16.97
CA VAL A 33 5.63 6.93 15.90
C VAL A 33 6.71 7.79 15.25
N SER A 34 7.94 7.28 15.23
CA SER A 34 9.06 7.98 14.60
C SER A 34 8.86 8.07 13.08
N PRO A 35 9.42 9.09 12.40
CA PRO A 35 9.37 9.17 10.94
C PRO A 35 9.93 7.92 10.26
N LEU A 36 10.98 7.31 10.82
CA LEU A 36 11.62 6.13 10.25
C LEU A 36 10.73 4.89 10.33
N GLU A 37 10.10 4.63 11.48
CA GLU A 37 9.15 3.51 11.63
C GLU A 37 7.98 3.63 10.66
N SER A 38 7.41 4.83 10.54
CA SER A 38 6.33 5.10 9.59
C SER A 38 6.77 4.91 8.14
N ALA A 39 7.99 5.33 7.79
CA ALA A 39 8.54 5.16 6.45
C ALA A 39 8.76 3.67 6.12
N ILE A 40 9.32 2.89 7.04
CA ILE A 40 9.52 1.45 6.87
C ILE A 40 8.18 0.74 6.65
N ALA A 41 7.17 1.07 7.46
CA ALA A 41 5.83 0.50 7.33
C ALA A 41 5.17 0.87 5.99
N ALA A 42 5.28 2.13 5.56
CA ALA A 42 4.75 2.56 4.26
C ALA A 42 5.44 1.84 3.10
N VAL A 43 6.77 1.72 3.13
CA VAL A 43 7.53 0.99 2.10
C VAL A 43 7.13 -0.48 2.04
N ALA A 44 6.95 -1.13 3.19
CA ALA A 44 6.51 -2.52 3.25
C ALA A 44 5.12 -2.71 2.59
N VAL A 45 4.16 -1.83 2.92
CA VAL A 45 2.81 -1.88 2.31
C VAL A 45 2.87 -1.61 0.81
N ILE A 46 3.65 -0.63 0.37
CA ILE A 46 3.81 -0.31 -1.05
C ILE A 46 4.44 -1.49 -1.80
N ALA A 47 5.48 -2.13 -1.24
CA ALA A 47 6.11 -3.29 -1.84
C ALA A 47 5.11 -4.44 -2.04
N VAL A 48 4.26 -4.71 -1.05
CA VAL A 48 3.19 -5.71 -1.15
C VAL A 48 2.18 -5.34 -2.24
N LEU A 49 1.74 -4.08 -2.29
CA LEU A 49 0.80 -3.60 -3.31
C LEU A 49 1.37 -3.70 -4.73
N VAL A 50 2.64 -3.34 -4.91
CA VAL A 50 3.31 -3.43 -6.21
C VAL A 50 3.46 -4.90 -6.61
N TYR A 51 3.96 -5.75 -5.71
CA TYR A 51 4.10 -7.18 -5.96
C TYR A 51 2.77 -7.82 -6.36
N TRP A 52 1.71 -7.56 -5.58
CA TRP A 52 0.40 -8.11 -5.84
C TRP A 52 -0.25 -7.50 -7.10
N GLY A 53 -0.21 -6.18 -7.27
CA GLY A 53 -0.84 -5.48 -8.38
C GLY A 53 -0.23 -5.82 -9.74
N THR A 54 1.08 -6.12 -9.78
CA THR A 54 1.80 -6.48 -11.00
C THR A 54 1.66 -7.95 -11.38
N ARG A 55 1.32 -8.85 -10.44
CA ARG A 55 1.11 -10.26 -10.77
C ARG A 55 0.00 -10.47 -11.81
N PRO A 56 0.12 -11.50 -12.68
CA PRO A 56 -0.97 -11.91 -13.54
C PRO A 56 -2.17 -12.42 -12.72
N VAL A 57 -3.35 -12.36 -13.33
CA VAL A 57 -4.54 -13.05 -12.83
C VAL A 57 -4.39 -14.47 -13.39
N ASP A 58 -4.44 -15.48 -12.53
CA ASP A 58 -4.41 -16.87 -12.99
C ASP A 58 -5.66 -17.07 -13.86
N GLU A 59 -5.48 -17.42 -15.14
CA GLU A 59 -6.59 -17.82 -16.01
C GLU A 59 -7.14 -19.13 -15.45
N GLU A 60 -8.41 -19.15 -15.05
CA GLU A 60 -9.08 -20.40 -14.68
C GLU A 60 -9.01 -21.34 -15.90
N PRO A 61 -8.63 -22.62 -15.72
CA PRO A 61 -8.63 -23.56 -16.82
C PRO A 61 -10.08 -23.74 -17.25
N THR A 62 -10.42 -23.24 -18.43
CA THR A 62 -11.69 -23.54 -19.10
C THR A 62 -11.72 -25.05 -19.33
N GLU A 63 -12.47 -25.78 -18.51
CA GLU A 63 -12.80 -27.18 -18.79
C GLU A 63 -13.71 -27.19 -20.04
N GLU A 64 -13.16 -27.63 -21.17
CA GLU A 64 -13.91 -28.00 -22.39
C GLU A 64 -14.41 -29.45 -22.31
#